data_AF-A0A7W9QAG4-F1
#
_entry.id   AF-A0A7W9QAG4-F1
#
_cell.length_a   1.000
_cell.length_b   1.000
_cell.length_c   1.000
_cell.angle_alpha   90.00
_cell.angle_beta   90.00
_cell.angle_gamma   90.00
#
_symmetry.space_group_name_H-M   'P 1'
#
loop_
_entity.id
_entity.type
_entity.pdbx_description
1 polymer ?
#
loop_
_entity_poly.entity_id
_entity_poly.type
_entity_poly.pdbx_seq_one_letter_code
_entity_poly.pdbx_strand_id
1 'polypeptide(L)'
;MPDTVVKARQQIRELLVDVFGGPSFVDGVHDAVSLREAGLPSTALVALLVAMEDAFGFEWDDDVPPEALRSIESLAGHVAALRD
;
A
#
# COMPACT_ATOMS: atom_id res chain seq x y z
N MET A 1 -13.97 -9.89 2.58
CA MET A 1 -14.78 -9.13 3.59
C MET A 1 -14.51 -7.60 3.57
N PRO A 2 -15.53 -6.71 3.63
CA PRO A 2 -15.35 -5.25 3.52
C PRO A 2 -14.54 -4.64 4.69
N ASP A 3 -14.68 -5.18 5.89
CA ASP A 3 -13.95 -4.69 7.08
C ASP A 3 -12.44 -4.93 6.98
N THR A 4 -12.03 -6.01 6.32
CA THR A 4 -10.61 -6.34 6.11
C THR A 4 -9.94 -5.36 5.16
N VAL A 5 -10.63 -4.96 4.09
CA VAL A 5 -10.13 -3.98 3.11
C VAL A 5 -9.99 -2.60 3.75
N VAL A 6 -10.93 -2.19 4.60
CA VAL A 6 -10.86 -0.89 5.30
C VAL A 6 -9.69 -0.85 6.27
N LYS A 7 -9.49 -1.92 7.05
CA LYS A 7 -8.34 -2.05 7.97
C LYS A 7 -7.01 -2.06 7.22
N ALA A 8 -6.93 -2.82 6.12
CA ALA A 8 -5.72 -2.86 5.30
C ALA A 8 -5.38 -1.48 4.73
N ARG A 9 -6.37 -0.70 4.28
CA ARG A 9 -6.14 0.68 3.81
C ARG A 9 -5.60 1.60 4.90
N GLN A 10 -6.15 1.54 6.11
CA GLN A 10 -5.64 2.35 7.23
C GLN A 10 -4.19 1.98 7.55
N GLN A 11 -3.90 0.69 7.65
CA GLN A 11 -2.55 0.22 7.96
C GLN A 11 -1.54 0.57 6.84
N ILE A 12 -1.92 0.47 5.56
CA ILE A 12 -1.07 0.92 4.44
C ILE A 12 -0.80 2.43 4.51
N ARG A 13 -1.77 3.24 4.94
CA ARG A 13 -1.56 4.69 5.16
C ARG A 13 -0.56 4.95 6.28
N GLU A 14 -0.66 4.24 7.39
CA GLU A 14 0.30 4.35 8.49
C GLU A 14 1.72 3.99 8.03
N LEU A 15 1.88 2.88 7.29
CA LEU A 15 3.17 2.50 6.70
C LEU A 15 3.71 3.55 5.73
N LEU A 16 2.84 4.18 4.93
CA LEU A 16 3.24 5.28 4.05
C LEU A 16 3.75 6.49 4.83
N VAL A 17 3.13 6.82 5.97
CA VAL A 17 3.59 7.92 6.85
C VAL A 17 4.97 7.59 7.41
N ASP A 18 5.18 6.35 7.86
CA ASP A 18 6.44 5.90 8.44
C ASP A 18 7.59 5.87 7.42
N VAL A 19 7.31 5.38 6.20
CA VAL A 19 8.31 5.24 5.12
C VAL A 19 8.62 6.57 4.45
N PHE A 20 7.61 7.42 4.24
CA PHE A 20 7.75 8.66 3.47
C PHE A 20 7.97 9.91 4.35
N GLY A 21 7.83 9.77 5.68
CA GLY A 21 8.25 10.78 6.64
C GLY A 21 7.25 11.91 6.89
N GLY A 22 5.96 11.70 6.66
CA GLY A 22 4.96 12.66 7.15
C GLY A 22 3.50 12.46 6.68
N PRO A 23 2.52 12.84 7.53
CA PRO A 23 1.10 12.70 7.24
C PRO A 23 0.60 13.63 6.12
N SER A 24 1.27 14.78 5.90
CA SER A 24 0.83 15.80 4.94
C SER A 24 0.75 15.31 3.49
N PHE A 25 1.58 14.33 3.12
CA PHE A 25 1.48 13.69 1.82
C PHE A 25 0.31 12.71 1.79
N VAL A 26 0.29 11.77 2.75
CA VAL A 26 -0.64 10.64 2.79
C VAL A 26 -2.09 11.09 2.92
N ASP A 27 -2.36 12.15 3.68
CA ASP A 27 -3.70 12.73 3.86
C ASP A 27 -4.26 13.31 2.55
N GLY A 28 -3.39 13.70 1.61
CA GLY A 28 -3.78 14.21 0.30
C GLY A 28 -3.90 13.14 -0.79
N VAL A 29 -3.43 11.91 -0.55
CA VAL A 29 -3.48 10.84 -1.55
C VAL A 29 -4.85 10.16 -1.55
N HIS A 30 -5.53 10.23 -2.68
CA HIS A 30 -6.78 9.50 -2.90
C HIS A 30 -6.51 8.00 -3.14
N ASP A 31 -7.32 7.12 -2.56
CA ASP A 31 -7.10 5.66 -2.54
C ASP A 31 -6.91 5.04 -3.92
N ALA A 32 -7.64 5.56 -4.92
CA ALA A 32 -7.64 5.10 -6.30
C ALA A 32 -6.56 5.76 -7.19
N VAL A 33 -5.86 6.79 -6.70
CA VAL A 33 -4.81 7.49 -7.47
C VAL A 33 -3.54 6.65 -7.47
N SER A 34 -2.81 6.69 -8.58
CA SER A 34 -1.51 6.03 -8.65
C SER A 34 -0.55 6.66 -7.65
N LEU A 35 0.12 5.86 -6.83
CA LEU A 35 1.13 6.34 -5.88
C LEU A 35 2.25 7.10 -6.61
N ARG A 36 2.64 6.66 -7.81
CA ARG A 36 3.62 7.37 -8.65
C ARG A 36 3.10 8.72 -9.14
N GLU A 37 1.83 8.79 -9.54
CA GLU A 37 1.19 10.06 -9.97
C GLU A 37 1.00 11.02 -8.80
N ALA A 38 0.78 10.48 -7.60
CA ALA A 38 0.73 11.26 -6.36
C ALA A 38 2.10 11.85 -5.97
N GLY A 39 3.19 11.38 -6.58
CA GLY A 39 4.56 11.87 -6.32
C GLY A 39 5.38 10.96 -5.40
N LEU A 40 4.92 9.74 -5.14
CA LEU A 40 5.71 8.76 -4.39
C LEU A 40 6.91 8.31 -5.24
N PRO A 41 8.16 8.50 -4.77
CA PRO A 41 9.33 8.06 -5.50
C PRO A 41 9.40 6.53 -5.53
N SER A 42 10.03 5.97 -6.56
CA SER A 42 10.19 4.51 -6.72
C SER A 42 10.84 3.85 -5.51
N THR A 43 11.78 4.52 -4.84
CA THR A 43 12.45 4.00 -3.64
C THR A 43 11.52 3.92 -2.43
N ALA A 44 10.61 4.90 -2.27
CA ALA A 44 9.60 4.86 -1.21
C ALA A 44 8.53 3.81 -1.49
N LEU A 45 8.19 3.58 -2.77
CA LEU A 45 7.32 2.46 -3.14
C LEU A 45 7.94 1.12 -2.74
N VAL A 46 9.21 0.86 -3.08
CA VAL A 46 9.90 -0.37 -2.68
C VAL A 46 9.96 -0.51 -1.15
N ALA A 47 10.29 0.57 -0.44
CA ALA A 47 10.30 0.56 1.02
C ALA A 47 8.91 0.27 1.63
N LEU A 48 7.83 0.79 1.02
CA LEU A 48 6.47 0.46 1.40
C LEU A 48 6.17 -1.03 1.19
N LEU A 49 6.56 -1.60 0.04
CA LEU A 49 6.31 -3.02 -0.24
C LEU A 49 6.97 -3.92 0.79
N VAL A 50 8.23 -3.65 1.14
CA VAL A 50 8.95 -4.38 2.20
C VAL A 50 8.29 -4.19 3.57
N ALA A 51 7.85 -2.97 3.89
CA ALA A 51 7.15 -2.71 5.15
C ALA A 51 5.79 -3.45 5.22
N MET A 52 5.12 -3.63 4.08
CA MET A 52 3.88 -4.41 4.01
C MET A 52 4.12 -5.90 4.26
N GLU A 53 5.20 -6.46 3.73
CA GLU A 53 5.57 -7.87 3.97
C GLU A 53 5.69 -8.16 5.48
N ASP A 54 6.42 -7.31 6.20
CA ASP A 54 6.58 -7.40 7.66
C ASP A 54 5.25 -7.16 8.39
N ALA A 55 4.50 -6.13 8.01
CA ALA A 55 3.28 -5.72 8.70
C ALA A 55 2.10 -6.69 8.53
N PHE A 56 2.03 -7.39 7.39
CA PHE A 56 0.94 -8.31 7.07
C PHE A 56 1.37 -9.77 7.10
N GLY A 57 2.66 -10.07 7.20
CA GLY A 57 3.21 -11.41 7.33
C GLY A 57 3.14 -12.23 6.03
N PHE A 58 3.45 -11.60 4.89
CA PHE A 58 3.50 -12.25 3.57
C PHE A 58 4.74 -11.82 2.80
N GLU A 59 5.01 -12.47 1.67
CA GLU A 59 6.07 -12.10 0.72
C GLU A 59 5.43 -11.79 -0.63
N TRP A 60 5.90 -10.74 -1.31
CA TRP A 60 5.45 -10.45 -2.67
C TRP A 60 5.97 -11.50 -3.66
N ASP A 61 5.10 -11.96 -4.56
CA ASP A 61 5.51 -12.81 -5.68
C ASP A 61 6.28 -11.96 -6.72
N ASP A 62 7.31 -12.53 -7.34
CA ASP A 62 8.05 -11.89 -8.43
C ASP A 62 7.12 -11.59 -9.63
N ASP A 63 6.02 -12.36 -9.77
CA ASP A 63 5.03 -12.20 -10.82
C ASP A 63 3.87 -11.24 -10.46
N VAL A 64 3.99 -10.44 -9.39
CA VAL A 64 2.94 -9.48 -8.99
C VAL A 64 2.71 -8.44 -10.11
N PRO A 65 1.46 -8.31 -10.60
CA PRO A 65 1.18 -7.36 -11.68
C PRO A 65 1.36 -5.91 -11.21
N PRO A 66 1.91 -5.02 -12.04
CA PRO A 66 2.10 -3.61 -11.70
C PRO A 66 0.82 -2.90 -11.22
N GLU A 67 -0.33 -3.35 -11.70
CA GLU A 67 -1.66 -2.85 -11.34
C GLU A 67 -2.01 -3.10 -9.87
N ALA A 68 -1.52 -4.19 -9.28
CA ALA A 68 -1.69 -4.49 -7.87
C ALA A 68 -0.91 -3.53 -6.96
N LEU A 69 0.17 -2.95 -7.48
CA LEU A 69 1.07 -2.04 -6.76
C LEU A 69 0.78 -0.55 -7.06
N ARG A 70 -0.24 -0.28 -7.86
CA ARG A 70 -0.48 1.06 -8.42
C ARG A 70 -1.05 2.03 -7.40
N SER A 71 -1.95 1.60 -6.54
CA SER A 71 -2.73 2.47 -5.64
C SER A 71 -2.96 1.83 -4.27
N ILE A 72 -3.34 2.64 -3.28
CA ILE A 72 -3.67 2.17 -1.92
C ILE A 72 -4.85 1.19 -1.98
N GLU A 73 -5.82 1.44 -2.86
CA GLU A 73 -6.96 0.54 -3.09
C GLU A 73 -6.50 -0.84 -3.62
N SER A 74 -5.63 -0.87 -4.64
CA SER A 74 -5.09 -2.12 -5.18
C SER A 74 -4.32 -2.92 -4.13
N LEU A 75 -3.44 -2.24 -3.37
CA LEU A 75 -2.65 -2.86 -2.30
C LEU A 75 -3.54 -3.46 -1.21
N ALA A 76 -4.56 -2.73 -0.77
CA ALA A 76 -5.50 -3.21 0.23
C ALA A 76 -6.36 -4.38 -0.28
N GLY A 77 -6.72 -4.35 -1.57
CA GLY A 77 -7.41 -5.46 -2.23
C GLY A 77 -6.55 -6.73 -2.25
N HIS A 78 -5.26 -6.61 -2.55
CA HIS A 78 -4.32 -7.72 -2.51
C HIS A 78 -4.22 -8.34 -1.11
N VAL A 79 -3.98 -7.53 -0.08
CA VAL A 79 -3.90 -8.00 1.32
C VAL A 79 -5.19 -8.66 1.78
N ALA A 80 -6.34 -8.13 1.37
CA ALA A 80 -7.62 -8.73 1.72
C ALA A 80 -7.82 -10.10 1.04
N ALA A 81 -7.36 -10.28 -0.20
CA ALA A 81 -7.43 -11.54 -0.92
C ALA A 81 -6.53 -12.63 -0.32
N LEU A 82 -5.41 -12.25 0.32
CA LEU A 82 -4.55 -13.19 1.04
C LEU A 82 -5.17 -13.73 2.35
N ARG A 83 -6.22 -13.08 2.85
CA ARG A 83 -6.85 -13.35 4.16
C ARG A 83 -8.25 -13.95 4.07
N ASP A 84 -8.82 -14.07 2.87
CA ASP A 84 -10.04 -14.84 2.60
C ASP A 84 -9.70 -16.33 2.41
#